data_AF-A0A931T9B4-F1
#
_entry.id   AF-A0A931T9B4-F1
#
_cell.length_a   1.000
_cell.length_b   1.000
_cell.length_c   1.000
_cell.angle_alpha   90.00
_cell.angle_beta   90.00
_cell.angle_gamma   90.00
#
_symmetry.space_group_name_H-M   'P 1'
#
loop_
_entity.id
_entity.type
_entity.pdbx_description
1 polymer ?
#
loop_
_entity_poly.entity_id
_entity_poly.type
_entity_poly.pdbx_seq_one_letter_code
_entity_poly.pdbx_strand_id
1 'polypeptide(L)'
;MKKTRRPHSDLPQYIADAIREAWPEGVIDLPVDPDDAPCREVSRRVKAAFSRIRGAAVFYEREPEGGARWVDTSDPDEDPPDWDEEPRSYWLFFVSSTDERLKFGTETIEPDEEGVDRRVPGEGRIGYAVAISLVAPFAVVTLNQLEVFESGSQSEPDVEPHLFDLDGRKLDLEDHYRELVGEAAFTLLRTLRAEIVRVLGECRVAVIPQEDLDRPVRRLRASEDVVAGVRGEPLTVQDAFFFRGV
;
A
#
# COMPACT_ATOMS: atom_id res chain seq x y z
N MET A 1 28.92 10.61 -39.31
CA MET A 1 28.19 9.60 -38.51
C MET A 1 27.88 10.16 -37.14
N LYS A 2 26.65 10.63 -36.90
CA LYS A 2 26.23 11.14 -35.60
C LYS A 2 25.96 9.93 -34.70
N LYS A 3 26.74 9.77 -33.63
CA LYS A 3 26.46 8.79 -32.57
C LYS A 3 25.11 9.15 -31.95
N THR A 4 24.08 8.36 -32.24
CA THR A 4 22.78 8.46 -31.59
C THR A 4 22.98 8.04 -30.14
N ARG A 5 23.11 9.04 -29.26
CA ARG A 5 23.15 8.85 -27.82
C ARG A 5 21.78 8.31 -27.42
N ARG A 6 21.70 7.02 -27.06
CA ARG A 6 20.48 6.44 -26.48
C ARG A 6 20.11 7.30 -25.27
N PRO A 7 18.86 7.72 -25.09
CA PRO A 7 18.44 8.32 -23.83
C PRO A 7 18.56 7.20 -22.79
N HIS A 8 19.58 7.26 -21.93
CA HIS A 8 19.60 6.46 -20.73
C HIS A 8 18.34 6.85 -19.95
N SER A 9 17.48 5.88 -19.66
CA SER A 9 16.48 6.03 -18.62
C SER A 9 17.23 6.31 -17.33
N ASP A 10 16.90 7.41 -16.65
CA ASP A 10 17.49 7.76 -15.34
C ASP A 10 17.12 6.75 -14.24
N LEU A 11 16.24 5.77 -14.52
CA LEU A 11 15.82 4.72 -13.61
C LEU A 11 16.97 3.75 -13.26
N PRO A 12 17.12 3.32 -11.99
CA PRO A 12 18.04 2.26 -11.62
C PRO A 12 17.86 0.99 -12.46
N GLN A 13 18.98 0.39 -12.85
CA GLN A 13 18.99 -0.72 -13.81
C GLN A 13 18.14 -1.92 -13.34
N TYR A 14 18.17 -2.25 -12.05
CA TYR A 14 17.43 -3.39 -11.51
C TYR A 14 15.90 -3.22 -11.61
N ILE A 15 15.39 -1.98 -11.47
CA ILE A 15 13.97 -1.67 -11.66
C ILE A 15 13.63 -1.74 -13.15
N ALA A 16 14.47 -1.13 -14.00
CA ALA A 16 14.27 -1.16 -15.45
C ALA A 16 14.27 -2.57 -16.03
N ASP A 17 15.10 -3.47 -15.48
CA ASP A 17 15.18 -4.86 -15.88
C ASP A 17 13.91 -5.62 -15.48
N ALA A 18 13.48 -5.47 -14.24
CA ALA A 18 12.27 -6.10 -13.73
C ALA A 18 10.99 -5.62 -14.47
N ILE A 19 10.89 -4.34 -14.82
CA ILE A 19 9.76 -3.84 -15.64
C ILE A 19 9.75 -4.49 -17.02
N ARG A 20 10.93 -4.64 -17.66
CA ARG A 20 11.02 -5.26 -19.00
C ARG A 20 10.73 -6.76 -18.97
N GLU A 21 11.04 -7.42 -17.85
CA GLU A 21 10.75 -8.83 -17.64
C GLU A 21 9.27 -9.05 -17.37
N ALA A 22 8.67 -8.23 -16.50
CA ALA A 22 7.25 -8.27 -16.16
C ALA A 22 6.34 -7.89 -17.34
N TRP A 23 6.71 -6.84 -18.08
CA TRP A 23 5.91 -6.27 -19.16
C TRP A 23 6.70 -6.18 -20.47
N PRO A 24 7.03 -7.31 -21.14
CA PRO A 24 7.83 -7.30 -22.37
C PRO A 24 7.23 -6.45 -23.50
N GLU A 25 5.90 -6.46 -23.60
CA GLU A 25 5.13 -5.68 -24.59
C GLU A 25 4.82 -4.25 -24.11
N GLY A 26 5.20 -3.89 -22.88
CA GLY A 26 4.92 -2.59 -22.28
C GLY A 26 3.45 -2.35 -21.96
N VAL A 27 2.66 -3.41 -21.79
CA VAL A 27 1.26 -3.35 -21.34
C VAL A 27 1.19 -3.99 -19.96
N ILE A 28 0.72 -3.24 -18.98
CA ILE A 28 0.39 -3.71 -17.63
C ILE A 28 -0.97 -4.39 -17.70
N ASP A 29 -1.05 -5.58 -17.12
CA ASP A 29 -2.29 -6.33 -16.99
C ASP A 29 -2.33 -7.02 -15.64
N LEU A 30 -3.50 -7.45 -15.17
CA LEU A 30 -3.55 -8.25 -13.94
C LEU A 30 -2.86 -9.60 -14.17
N PRO A 31 -1.96 -10.05 -13.27
CA PRO A 31 -1.41 -11.39 -13.37
C PRO A 31 -2.56 -12.40 -13.36
N VAL A 32 -2.68 -13.17 -14.44
CA VAL A 32 -3.69 -14.19 -14.63
C VAL A 32 -3.49 -15.24 -13.54
N ASP A 33 -4.48 -15.32 -12.65
CA ASP A 33 -4.54 -16.12 -11.43
C ASP A 33 -3.51 -15.74 -10.33
N PRO A 34 -3.94 -15.13 -9.21
CA PRO A 34 -3.07 -14.89 -8.06
C PRO A 34 -2.48 -16.18 -7.49
N ASP A 35 -3.10 -17.35 -7.70
CA ASP A 35 -2.52 -18.65 -7.31
C ASP A 35 -1.22 -18.97 -8.06
N ASP A 36 -1.08 -18.48 -9.29
CA ASP A 36 0.12 -18.63 -10.13
C ASP A 36 1.09 -17.44 -10.02
N ALA A 37 0.77 -16.43 -9.19
CA ALA A 37 1.60 -15.25 -9.03
C ALA A 37 3.00 -15.58 -8.44
N PRO A 38 4.09 -15.22 -9.13
CA PRO A 38 5.46 -15.59 -8.73
C PRO A 38 5.84 -15.19 -7.30
N CYS A 39 5.23 -14.13 -6.75
CA CYS A 39 5.57 -13.59 -5.44
C CYS A 39 4.57 -13.93 -4.32
N ARG A 40 3.56 -14.78 -4.54
CA ARG A 40 2.59 -15.12 -3.48
C ARG A 40 3.22 -15.85 -2.29
N GLU A 41 4.11 -16.80 -2.55
CA GLU A 41 4.86 -17.49 -1.50
C GLU A 41 5.77 -16.51 -0.73
N VAL A 42 6.30 -15.50 -1.42
CA VAL A 42 7.12 -14.46 -0.83
C VAL A 42 6.31 -13.65 0.19
N SER A 43 5.08 -13.26 -0.13
CA SER A 43 4.19 -12.54 0.79
C SER A 43 3.89 -13.34 2.06
N ARG A 44 3.63 -14.65 1.95
CA ARG A 44 3.43 -15.54 3.11
C ARG A 44 4.67 -15.63 3.99
N ARG A 45 5.86 -15.73 3.39
CA ARG A 45 7.14 -15.72 4.12
C ARG A 45 7.36 -14.38 4.83
N VAL A 46 7.04 -13.26 4.18
CA VAL A 46 7.17 -11.93 4.78
C VAL A 46 6.22 -11.76 5.96
N LYS A 47 4.95 -12.16 5.85
CA LYS A 47 4.00 -12.17 6.96
C LYS A 47 4.54 -12.93 8.18
N ALA A 48 5.06 -14.15 7.95
CA ALA A 48 5.67 -14.96 9.00
C ALA A 48 6.95 -14.35 9.59
N ALA A 49 7.63 -13.48 8.85
CA ALA A 49 8.81 -12.76 9.33
C ALA A 49 8.44 -11.48 10.09
N PHE A 50 7.39 -10.76 9.69
CA PHE A 50 6.88 -9.60 10.41
C PHE A 50 6.40 -9.95 11.82
N SER A 51 5.77 -11.12 12.01
CA SER A 51 5.38 -11.60 13.35
C SER A 51 6.55 -11.82 14.31
N ARG A 52 7.80 -11.80 13.81
CA ARG A 52 9.02 -11.95 14.61
C ARG A 52 9.68 -10.61 14.95
N ILE A 53 9.18 -9.49 14.42
CA ILE A 53 9.68 -8.16 14.77
C ILE A 53 9.26 -7.88 16.22
N ARG A 54 10.24 -7.70 17.11
CA ARG A 54 9.96 -7.49 18.53
C ARG A 54 9.27 -6.14 18.75
N GLY A 55 8.15 -6.16 19.47
CA GLY A 55 7.41 -4.94 19.82
C GLY A 55 6.60 -4.37 18.66
N ALA A 56 6.39 -5.14 17.59
CA ALA A 56 5.53 -4.77 16.48
C ALA A 56 4.59 -5.92 16.13
N ALA A 57 3.49 -5.59 15.46
CA ALA A 57 2.52 -6.55 14.96
C ALA A 57 1.99 -6.11 13.59
N VAL A 58 1.49 -7.08 12.84
CA VAL A 58 0.64 -6.83 11.69
C VAL A 58 -0.76 -6.57 12.22
N PHE A 59 -1.27 -5.36 12.02
CA PHE A 59 -2.60 -4.93 12.49
C PHE A 59 -3.65 -4.97 11.39
N TYR A 60 -3.22 -4.94 10.13
CA TYR A 60 -4.09 -5.04 8.97
C TYR A 60 -3.40 -5.83 7.87
N GLU A 61 -4.19 -6.58 7.11
CA GLU A 61 -3.76 -7.38 5.99
C GLU A 61 -4.85 -7.37 4.94
N ARG A 62 -4.47 -7.13 3.69
CA ARG A 62 -5.37 -7.18 2.55
C ARG A 62 -4.75 -8.02 1.45
N GLU A 63 -5.46 -9.08 1.08
CA GLU A 63 -5.07 -10.02 0.04
C GLU A 63 -5.32 -9.42 -1.36
N PRO A 64 -4.52 -9.81 -2.36
CA PRO A 64 -4.61 -9.27 -3.72
C PRO A 64 -5.86 -9.69 -4.50
N GLU A 65 -6.49 -10.80 -4.14
CA GLU A 65 -7.64 -11.39 -4.84
C GLU A 65 -8.85 -10.44 -4.92
N GLY A 66 -9.02 -9.56 -3.92
CA GLY A 66 -10.22 -8.74 -3.76
C GLY A 66 -11.46 -9.62 -3.50
N GLY A 67 -12.61 -9.16 -3.99
CA GLY A 67 -13.88 -9.90 -3.97
C GLY A 67 -14.91 -9.36 -2.97
N ALA A 68 -15.97 -10.14 -2.82
CA ALA A 68 -17.13 -9.81 -2.01
C ALA A 68 -16.75 -9.58 -0.54
N ARG A 69 -17.23 -8.47 0.03
CA ARG A 69 -17.00 -8.06 1.42
C ARG A 69 -18.32 -7.88 2.14
N TRP A 70 -18.33 -8.33 3.39
CA TRP A 70 -19.43 -8.19 4.33
C TRP A 70 -18.90 -7.46 5.57
N VAL A 71 -19.69 -6.54 6.12
CA VAL A 71 -19.45 -6.01 7.46
C VAL A 71 -19.73 -7.08 8.52
N ASP A 72 -19.23 -6.89 9.73
CA ASP A 72 -19.39 -7.84 10.84
C ASP A 72 -20.85 -8.16 11.19
N THR A 73 -21.80 -7.30 10.78
CA THR A 73 -23.23 -7.50 11.02
C THR A 73 -23.97 -8.24 9.90
N SER A 74 -23.35 -8.44 8.74
CA SER A 74 -23.96 -9.10 7.59
C SER A 74 -23.63 -10.60 7.61
N ASP A 75 -24.61 -11.44 7.24
CA ASP A 75 -24.40 -12.89 7.14
C ASP A 75 -23.97 -13.26 5.72
N PRO A 76 -22.72 -13.74 5.48
CA PRO A 76 -22.27 -14.10 4.14
C PRO A 76 -23.08 -15.21 3.45
N ASP A 77 -23.81 -16.03 4.23
CA ASP A 77 -24.63 -17.12 3.71
C ASP A 77 -26.06 -16.65 3.35
N GLU A 78 -26.56 -15.56 3.95
CA GLU A 78 -27.93 -15.07 3.76
C GLU A 78 -28.00 -13.70 3.03
N ASP A 79 -27.01 -12.83 3.22
CA ASP A 79 -26.97 -11.47 2.73
C ASP A 79 -26.06 -11.32 1.50
N PRO A 80 -26.43 -10.47 0.51
CA PRO A 80 -25.49 -10.08 -0.53
C PRO A 80 -24.30 -9.32 0.08
N PRO A 81 -23.14 -9.29 -0.60
CA PRO A 81 -22.02 -8.49 -0.12
C PRO A 81 -22.38 -7.01 -0.02
N ASP A 82 -21.88 -6.37 1.01
CA ASP A 82 -22.03 -4.93 1.24
C ASP A 82 -21.25 -4.12 0.19
N TRP A 83 -20.10 -4.64 -0.26
CA TRP A 83 -19.38 -4.14 -1.42
C TRP A 83 -18.48 -5.22 -2.04
N ASP A 84 -18.05 -5.00 -3.28
CA ASP A 84 -17.02 -5.80 -3.95
C ASP A 84 -15.72 -5.02 -3.97
N GLU A 85 -14.64 -5.66 -3.52
CA GLU A 85 -13.31 -5.09 -3.52
C GLU A 85 -12.54 -5.45 -4.80
N GLU A 86 -11.91 -4.46 -5.44
CA GLU A 86 -11.17 -4.73 -6.68
C GLU A 86 -9.90 -5.55 -6.42
N PRO A 87 -9.54 -6.47 -7.33
CA PRO A 87 -8.28 -7.20 -7.26
C PRO A 87 -7.09 -6.25 -7.41
N ARG A 88 -5.93 -6.65 -6.90
CA ARG A 88 -4.71 -5.82 -6.87
C ARG A 88 -3.49 -6.63 -7.23
N SER A 89 -2.50 -5.95 -7.78
CA SER A 89 -1.19 -6.53 -8.13
C SER A 89 -0.24 -6.65 -6.94
N TYR A 90 -0.72 -6.50 -5.71
CA TYR A 90 0.09 -6.52 -4.50
C TYR A 90 -0.66 -7.03 -3.28
N TRP A 91 0.09 -7.61 -2.35
CA TRP A 91 -0.37 -7.95 -1.00
C TRP A 91 -0.03 -6.80 -0.07
N LEU A 92 -1.01 -6.31 0.70
CA LEU A 92 -0.81 -5.18 1.61
C LEU A 92 -0.81 -5.64 3.07
N PHE A 93 0.16 -5.15 3.84
CA PHE A 93 0.23 -5.28 5.28
C PHE A 93 0.31 -3.92 5.93
N PHE A 94 -0.30 -3.75 7.10
CA PHE A 94 0.00 -2.64 7.99
C PHE A 94 0.75 -3.13 9.21
N VAL A 95 1.97 -2.65 9.37
CA VAL A 95 2.84 -3.00 10.49
C VAL A 95 3.03 -1.79 11.37
N SER A 96 2.69 -1.92 12.65
CA SER A 96 2.91 -0.87 13.63
C SER A 96 3.51 -1.43 14.92
N SER A 97 4.15 -0.56 15.70
CA SER A 97 4.65 -0.92 17.02
C SER A 97 3.49 -1.06 17.99
N THR A 98 3.58 -2.00 18.93
CA THR A 98 2.57 -2.23 19.97
C THR A 98 2.63 -1.18 21.08
N ASP A 99 3.53 -0.20 20.98
CA ASP A 99 3.65 0.91 21.92
C ASP A 99 2.46 1.87 21.80
N GLU A 100 1.84 2.21 22.94
CA GLU A 100 0.66 3.08 23.01
C GLU A 100 0.94 4.51 22.55
N ARG A 101 2.21 4.95 22.51
CA ARG A 101 2.59 6.29 22.00
C ARG A 101 2.30 6.50 20.52
N LEU A 102 2.05 5.41 19.77
CA LEU A 102 1.68 5.47 18.35
C LEU A 102 0.17 5.34 18.13
N LYS A 103 -0.61 5.33 19.22
CA LYS A 103 -2.07 5.40 19.16
C LYS A 103 -2.55 6.82 19.39
N PHE A 104 -3.71 7.12 18.83
CA PHE A 104 -4.43 8.37 19.06
C PHE A 104 -5.94 8.12 19.05
N GLY A 105 -6.68 8.95 19.77
CA GLY A 105 -8.14 8.98 19.64
C GLY A 105 -8.55 9.78 18.42
N THR A 106 -9.57 9.32 17.70
CA THR A 106 -10.12 9.98 16.52
C THR A 106 -11.66 9.94 16.54
N GLU A 107 -12.31 10.67 15.65
CA GLU A 107 -13.76 10.62 15.45
C GLU A 107 -14.07 10.72 13.95
N THR A 108 -15.12 10.02 13.51
CA THR A 108 -15.68 10.16 12.17
C THR A 108 -17.13 10.62 12.24
N ILE A 109 -17.68 11.11 11.13
CA ILE A 109 -19.08 11.48 11.00
C ILE A 109 -19.76 10.44 10.11
N GLU A 110 -20.72 9.73 10.68
CA GLU A 110 -21.50 8.69 10.00
C GLU A 110 -22.99 8.96 10.15
N PRO A 111 -23.80 8.74 9.10
CA PRO A 111 -25.25 8.82 9.22
C PRO A 111 -25.79 7.66 10.06
N ASP A 112 -26.71 7.94 10.97
CA ASP A 112 -27.45 6.90 11.70
C ASP A 112 -28.55 6.23 10.85
N GLU A 113 -29.32 5.32 11.45
CA GLU A 113 -30.46 4.63 10.79
C GLU A 113 -31.54 5.59 10.25
N GLU A 114 -31.62 6.82 10.77
CA GLU A 114 -32.54 7.86 10.32
C GLU A 114 -31.88 8.85 9.33
N GLY A 115 -30.61 8.61 8.96
CA GLY A 115 -29.82 9.46 8.07
C GLY A 115 -29.29 10.73 8.73
N VAL A 116 -29.24 10.78 10.07
CA VAL A 116 -28.72 11.92 10.83
C VAL A 116 -27.25 11.70 11.13
N ASP A 117 -26.42 12.67 10.75
CA ASP A 117 -24.98 12.68 11.03
C ASP A 117 -24.70 12.60 12.54
N ARG A 118 -23.97 11.56 12.94
CA ARG A 118 -23.48 11.35 14.30
C ARG A 118 -21.97 11.24 14.32
N ARG A 119 -21.38 11.71 15.42
CA ARG A 119 -19.96 11.53 15.68
C ARG A 119 -19.75 10.14 16.28
N VAL A 120 -18.90 9.36 15.63
CA VAL A 120 -18.53 8.01 16.07
C VAL A 120 -17.07 8.07 16.53
N PRO A 121 -16.80 7.79 17.82
CA PRO A 121 -15.43 7.70 18.33
C PRO A 121 -14.66 6.55 17.68
N GLY A 122 -13.34 6.68 17.62
CA GLY A 122 -12.44 5.63 17.15
C GLY A 122 -11.05 5.71 17.76
N GLU A 123 -10.27 4.66 17.52
CA GLU A 123 -8.85 4.59 17.84
C GLU A 123 -8.04 4.48 16.53
N GLY A 124 -7.07 5.38 16.39
CA GLY A 124 -6.10 5.38 15.30
C GLY A 124 -4.75 4.86 15.75
N ARG A 125 -3.98 4.30 14.81
CA ARG A 125 -2.60 3.87 15.01
C ARG A 125 -1.73 4.26 13.83
N ILE A 126 -0.52 4.74 14.12
CA ILE A 126 0.47 5.13 13.11
C ILE A 126 1.47 4.00 12.90
N GLY A 127 1.81 3.71 11.65
CA GLY A 127 2.69 2.60 11.27
C GLY A 127 3.08 2.66 9.81
N TYR A 128 3.47 1.53 9.24
CA TYR A 128 3.85 1.44 7.84
C TYR A 128 2.90 0.53 7.07
N ALA A 129 2.33 1.07 6.00
CA ALA A 129 1.78 0.29 4.92
C ALA A 129 2.94 -0.34 4.14
N VAL A 130 2.92 -1.66 4.01
CA VAL A 130 3.90 -2.45 3.27
C VAL A 130 3.16 -3.21 2.19
N ALA A 131 3.31 -2.75 0.94
CA ALA A 131 2.79 -3.47 -0.22
C ALA A 131 3.90 -4.29 -0.86
N ILE A 132 3.62 -5.57 -1.12
CA ILE A 132 4.54 -6.50 -1.78
C ILE A 132 3.95 -6.82 -3.14
N SER A 133 4.67 -6.49 -4.21
CA SER A 133 4.20 -6.74 -5.56
C SER A 133 4.09 -8.23 -5.84
N LEU A 134 3.02 -8.63 -6.51
CA LEU A 134 2.86 -9.98 -7.06
C LEU A 134 3.69 -10.20 -8.34
N VAL A 135 4.01 -9.10 -9.02
CA VAL A 135 4.63 -9.08 -10.34
C VAL A 135 6.14 -9.34 -10.27
N ALA A 136 6.80 -8.75 -9.28
CA ALA A 136 8.24 -8.85 -9.07
C ALA A 136 8.54 -8.76 -7.56
N PRO A 137 9.72 -9.21 -7.07
CA PRO A 137 10.05 -9.21 -5.64
C PRO A 137 10.42 -7.80 -5.15
N PHE A 138 9.48 -6.87 -5.30
CA PHE A 138 9.56 -5.49 -4.83
C PHE A 138 8.53 -5.21 -3.77
N ALA A 139 8.85 -4.26 -2.91
CA ALA A 139 7.92 -3.69 -1.95
C ALA A 139 7.99 -2.17 -1.93
N VAL A 140 6.88 -1.56 -1.50
CA VAL A 140 6.79 -0.17 -1.06
C VAL A 140 6.54 -0.17 0.44
N VAL A 141 7.19 0.75 1.15
CA VAL A 141 7.05 0.94 2.60
C VAL A 141 6.72 2.39 2.86
N THR A 142 5.44 2.68 3.08
CA THR A 142 4.91 4.04 3.22
C THR A 142 4.38 4.25 4.63
N LEU A 143 4.71 5.40 5.21
CA LEU A 143 4.17 5.81 6.51
C LEU A 143 2.67 6.06 6.38
N ASN A 144 1.85 5.43 7.22
CA ASN A 144 0.40 5.47 7.11
C ASN A 144 -0.26 5.35 8.49
N GLN A 145 -1.59 5.42 8.52
CA GLN A 145 -2.42 5.17 9.69
C GLN A 145 -3.48 4.11 9.40
N LEU A 146 -3.95 3.48 10.47
CA LEU A 146 -5.13 2.64 10.51
C LEU A 146 -6.03 3.19 11.59
N GLU A 147 -7.30 3.46 11.27
CA GLU A 147 -8.29 3.89 12.26
C GLU A 147 -9.44 2.90 12.29
N VAL A 148 -9.91 2.57 13.49
CA VAL A 148 -11.06 1.69 13.72
C VAL A 148 -12.05 2.44 14.59
N PHE A 149 -13.29 2.55 14.14
CA PHE A 149 -14.36 3.28 14.81
C PHE A 149 -15.29 2.33 15.57
N GLU A 150 -16.02 2.86 16.56
CA GLU A 150 -16.96 2.08 17.37
C GLU A 150 -18.10 1.45 16.56
N SER A 151 -18.42 1.98 15.38
CA SER A 151 -19.37 1.39 14.43
C SER A 151 -18.83 0.15 13.72
N GLY A 152 -17.54 -0.15 13.85
CA GLY A 152 -16.83 -1.19 13.09
C GLY A 152 -16.25 -0.71 11.76
N SER A 153 -16.57 0.52 11.33
CA SER A 153 -15.97 1.13 10.15
C SER A 153 -14.46 1.32 10.34
N GLN A 154 -13.71 1.35 9.24
CA GLN A 154 -12.26 1.46 9.26
C GLN A 154 -11.76 2.48 8.22
N SER A 155 -10.77 3.27 8.64
CA SER A 155 -9.92 4.03 7.73
C SER A 155 -8.68 3.20 7.46
N GLU A 156 -8.66 2.51 6.32
CA GLU A 156 -7.66 1.49 6.00
C GLU A 156 -6.42 2.09 5.33
N PRO A 157 -5.22 1.55 5.58
CA PRO A 157 -4.01 2.00 4.92
C PRO A 157 -4.00 1.62 3.42
N ASP A 158 -3.24 2.37 2.64
CA ASP A 158 -3.01 2.13 1.20
C ASP A 158 -1.54 2.47 0.83
N VAL A 159 -1.11 2.04 -0.36
CA VAL A 159 0.20 2.34 -0.96
C VAL A 159 0.36 3.84 -1.16
N GLU A 160 -0.72 4.50 -1.56
CA GLU A 160 -0.82 5.95 -1.67
C GLU A 160 -1.67 6.52 -0.52
N PRO A 161 -1.03 7.03 0.55
CA PRO A 161 -1.76 7.74 1.59
C PRO A 161 -2.37 9.03 1.04
N HIS A 162 -3.68 9.16 1.19
CA HIS A 162 -4.47 10.31 0.76
C HIS A 162 -4.62 11.36 1.87
N LEU A 163 -3.49 11.81 2.43
CA LEU A 163 -3.46 12.85 3.45
C LEU A 163 -3.14 14.21 2.82
N PHE A 164 -4.10 15.12 2.93
CA PHE A 164 -4.04 16.47 2.37
C PHE A 164 -4.24 17.51 3.47
N ASP A 165 -3.62 18.68 3.31
CA ASP A 165 -3.91 19.85 4.12
C ASP A 165 -5.29 20.45 3.77
N LEU A 166 -5.73 21.46 4.53
CA LEU A 166 -7.00 22.15 4.28
C LEU A 166 -7.04 22.87 2.92
N ASP A 167 -5.89 23.13 2.30
CA ASP A 167 -5.76 23.71 0.96
C ASP A 167 -5.75 22.61 -0.15
N GLY A 168 -5.89 21.34 0.22
CA GLY A 168 -5.87 20.20 -0.70
C GLY A 168 -4.48 19.81 -1.21
N ARG A 169 -3.41 20.27 -0.57
CA ARG A 169 -2.02 19.87 -0.90
C ARG A 169 -1.63 18.61 -0.16
N LYS A 170 -0.91 17.72 -0.84
CA LYS A 170 -0.36 16.50 -0.23
C LYS A 170 0.57 16.87 0.93
N LEU A 171 0.33 16.28 2.10
CA LEU A 171 1.15 16.50 3.27
C LEU A 171 2.50 15.77 3.16
N ASP A 172 3.55 16.36 3.71
CA ASP A 172 4.75 15.60 4.07
C ASP A 172 4.40 14.74 5.28
N LEU A 173 4.33 13.43 5.07
CA LEU A 173 3.90 12.48 6.09
C LEU A 173 4.90 12.39 7.24
N GLU A 174 6.20 12.50 6.96
CA GLU A 174 7.20 12.43 8.02
C GLU A 174 7.08 13.62 8.95
N ASP A 175 6.96 14.83 8.40
CA ASP A 175 6.78 16.04 9.20
C ASP A 175 5.43 16.02 9.93
N HIS A 176 4.33 15.64 9.24
CA HIS A 176 3.00 15.55 9.83
C HIS A 176 2.96 14.60 11.04
N TYR A 177 3.41 13.36 10.89
CA TYR A 177 3.38 12.39 11.99
C TYR A 177 4.39 12.71 13.08
N ARG A 178 5.55 13.31 12.73
CA ARG A 178 6.52 13.77 13.73
C ARG A 178 5.93 14.86 14.62
N GLU A 179 5.17 15.79 14.05
CA GLU A 179 4.43 16.79 14.82
C GLU A 179 3.35 16.15 15.70
N LEU A 180 2.62 15.16 15.18
CA LEU A 180 1.54 14.49 15.88
C LEU A 180 2.00 13.68 17.11
N VAL A 181 3.04 12.84 16.97
CA VAL A 181 3.48 11.95 18.06
C VAL A 181 4.73 12.43 18.82
N GLY A 182 5.40 13.44 18.29
CA GLY A 182 6.67 13.95 18.82
C GLY A 182 7.87 13.04 18.52
N GLU A 183 9.07 13.61 18.70
CA GLU A 183 10.35 13.00 18.33
C GLU A 183 10.62 11.61 18.92
N ALA A 184 10.25 11.41 20.19
CA ALA A 184 10.51 10.14 20.87
C ALA A 184 9.70 8.98 20.25
N ALA A 185 8.44 9.22 19.90
CA ALA A 185 7.60 8.24 19.23
C ALA A 185 7.97 8.12 17.74
N PHE A 186 8.33 9.21 17.09
CA PHE A 186 8.81 9.19 15.71
C PHE A 186 10.12 8.37 15.55
N THR A 187 10.99 8.37 16.56
CA THR A 187 12.17 7.50 16.61
C THR A 187 11.80 6.01 16.63
N LEU A 188 10.67 5.63 17.26
CA LEU A 188 10.16 4.26 17.21
C LEU A 188 9.71 3.90 15.78
N LEU A 189 9.01 4.81 15.10
CA LEU A 189 8.59 4.61 13.70
C LEU A 189 9.82 4.40 12.80
N ARG A 190 10.84 5.25 12.92
CA ARG A 190 12.09 5.07 12.15
C ARG A 190 12.78 3.73 12.41
N THR A 191 12.81 3.31 13.67
CA THR A 191 13.38 2.01 14.06
C THR A 191 12.56 0.86 13.45
N LEU A 192 11.23 0.96 13.52
CA LEU A 192 10.33 -0.01 12.93
C LEU A 192 10.51 -0.10 11.41
N ARG A 193 10.63 1.04 10.71
CA ARG A 193 10.89 1.06 9.26
C ARG A 193 12.16 0.32 8.91
N ALA A 194 13.24 0.56 9.65
CA ALA A 194 14.52 -0.12 9.42
C ALA A 194 14.40 -1.64 9.60
N GLU A 195 13.67 -2.09 10.63
CA GLU A 195 13.40 -3.51 10.85
C GLU A 195 12.53 -4.13 9.75
N ILE A 196 11.49 -3.44 9.28
CA ILE A 196 10.67 -3.86 8.14
C ILE A 196 11.53 -4.04 6.89
N VAL A 197 12.34 -3.03 6.54
CA VAL A 197 13.24 -3.07 5.37
C VAL A 197 14.25 -4.22 5.50
N ARG A 198 14.81 -4.44 6.70
CA ARG A 198 15.70 -5.58 6.96
C ARG A 198 15.00 -6.92 6.71
N VAL A 199 13.79 -7.10 7.25
CA VAL A 199 12.99 -8.33 7.08
C VAL A 199 12.64 -8.58 5.60
N LEU A 200 12.26 -7.54 4.87
CA LEU A 200 11.99 -7.61 3.44
C LEU A 200 13.25 -8.08 2.68
N GLY A 201 14.41 -7.50 3.00
CA GLY A 201 15.70 -7.91 2.42
C GLY A 201 16.07 -9.37 2.71
N GLU A 202 15.84 -9.86 3.94
CA GLU A 202 16.01 -11.28 4.30
C GLU A 202 15.09 -12.21 3.51
N CYS A 203 13.90 -11.70 3.17
CA CYS A 203 12.94 -12.37 2.31
C CYS A 203 13.21 -12.16 0.82
N ARG A 204 14.36 -11.56 0.44
CA ARG A 204 14.74 -11.24 -0.94
C ARG A 204 13.74 -10.34 -1.67
N VAL A 205 13.05 -9.48 -0.92
CA VAL A 205 12.18 -8.43 -1.45
C VAL A 205 12.92 -7.10 -1.36
N ALA A 206 13.12 -6.45 -2.50
CA ALA A 206 13.77 -5.15 -2.53
C ALA A 206 12.74 -4.02 -2.31
N VAL A 207 13.05 -3.08 -1.42
CA VAL A 207 12.21 -1.90 -1.23
C VAL A 207 12.56 -0.87 -2.30
N ILE A 208 11.56 -0.42 -3.07
CA ILE A 208 11.75 0.65 -4.05
C ILE A 208 11.85 1.98 -3.29
N PRO A 209 12.91 2.79 -3.50
CA PRO A 209 13.02 4.11 -2.89
C PRO A 209 11.90 5.05 -3.35
N GLN A 210 11.47 5.96 -2.46
CA GLN A 210 10.37 6.90 -2.77
C GLN A 210 10.70 7.76 -4.00
N GLU A 211 11.96 8.18 -4.16
CA GLU A 211 12.42 8.99 -5.30
C GLU A 211 12.39 8.25 -6.65
N ASP A 212 12.22 6.94 -6.64
CA ASP A 212 12.12 6.11 -7.83
C ASP A 212 10.66 5.76 -8.18
N LEU A 213 9.75 5.76 -7.20
CA LEU A 213 8.35 5.39 -7.41
C LEU A 213 7.63 6.28 -8.42
N ASP A 214 7.80 7.59 -8.30
CA ASP A 214 7.14 8.58 -9.16
C ASP A 214 7.82 8.74 -10.53
N ARG A 215 8.88 7.96 -10.81
CA ARG A 215 9.62 8.11 -12.07
C ARG A 215 8.81 7.59 -13.25
N PRO A 216 8.66 8.37 -14.32
CA PRO A 216 7.88 7.96 -15.47
C PRO A 216 8.57 6.84 -16.27
N VAL A 217 7.82 5.79 -16.57
CA VAL A 217 8.26 4.64 -17.36
C VAL A 217 7.80 4.82 -18.80
N ARG A 218 8.75 5.16 -19.67
CA ARG A 218 8.44 5.42 -21.08
C ARG A 218 7.91 4.16 -21.75
N ARG A 219 6.77 4.30 -22.46
CA ARG A 219 6.09 3.28 -23.27
C ARG A 219 5.28 2.25 -22.52
N LEU A 220 5.23 2.33 -21.19
CA LEU A 220 4.30 1.54 -20.40
C LEU A 220 2.87 2.07 -20.61
N ARG A 221 1.90 1.16 -20.70
CA ARG A 221 0.47 1.47 -20.84
C ARG A 221 -0.32 0.48 -19.99
N ALA A 222 -1.50 0.89 -19.52
CA ALA A 222 -2.43 -0.03 -18.86
C ALA A 222 -3.31 -0.74 -19.89
N SER A 223 -3.67 -1.99 -19.61
CA SER A 223 -4.77 -2.69 -20.28
C SER A 223 -6.11 -2.04 -19.94
N GLU A 224 -7.19 -2.49 -20.58
CA GLU A 224 -8.55 -1.99 -20.28
C GLU A 224 -9.07 -2.49 -18.92
N ASP A 225 -8.45 -3.54 -18.37
CA ASP A 225 -8.85 -4.22 -17.13
C ASP A 225 -8.03 -3.75 -15.91
N VAL A 226 -7.24 -2.69 -16.07
CA VAL A 226 -6.34 -2.16 -15.03
C VAL A 226 -6.56 -0.67 -14.78
N VAL A 227 -6.68 -0.32 -13.50
CA VAL A 227 -6.59 1.06 -13.02
C VAL A 227 -5.15 1.32 -12.56
N ALA A 228 -4.38 2.00 -13.43
CA ALA A 228 -3.01 2.41 -13.16
C ALA A 228 -2.77 3.86 -13.62
N GLY A 229 -2.14 4.66 -12.76
CA GLY A 229 -1.78 6.05 -13.01
C GLY A 229 -2.97 7.01 -13.20
N VAL A 230 -2.64 8.25 -13.56
CA VAL A 230 -3.61 9.30 -13.88
C VAL A 230 -3.82 9.40 -15.38
N ARG A 231 -5.08 9.51 -15.82
CA ARG A 231 -5.42 9.58 -17.24
C ARG A 231 -4.72 10.76 -17.93
N GLY A 232 -3.93 10.44 -18.95
CA GLY A 232 -3.19 11.43 -19.74
C GLY A 232 -1.78 11.71 -19.23
N GLU A 233 -1.41 11.18 -18.07
CA GLU A 233 -0.06 11.24 -17.54
C GLU A 233 0.73 9.96 -17.89
N PRO A 234 2.07 10.01 -17.97
CA PRO A 234 2.88 8.81 -18.12
C PRO A 234 2.78 7.92 -16.88
N LEU A 235 2.63 6.61 -17.08
CA LEU A 235 2.71 5.64 -15.99
C LEU A 235 4.09 5.68 -15.32
N THR A 236 4.08 5.47 -14.01
CA THR A 236 5.24 5.53 -13.12
C THR A 236 5.80 4.13 -12.81
N VAL A 237 6.88 4.07 -12.02
CA VAL A 237 7.40 2.81 -11.49
C VAL A 237 6.41 2.17 -10.54
N GLN A 238 5.75 2.98 -9.71
CA GLN A 238 4.72 2.48 -8.80
C GLN A 238 3.58 1.83 -9.60
N ASP A 239 3.09 2.49 -10.65
CA ASP A 239 2.04 1.96 -11.52
C ASP A 239 2.42 0.62 -12.16
N ALA A 240 3.70 0.39 -12.43
CA ALA A 240 4.19 -0.86 -13.03
C ALA A 240 4.08 -2.09 -12.11
N PHE A 241 3.98 -1.89 -10.79
CA PHE A 241 4.08 -2.96 -9.79
C PHE A 241 2.96 -2.97 -8.74
N PHE A 242 2.27 -1.84 -8.55
CA PHE A 242 1.29 -1.60 -7.49
C PHE A 242 0.04 -0.90 -8.03
N PHE A 243 -0.70 -1.60 -8.86
CA PHE A 243 -1.96 -1.17 -9.49
C PHE A 243 -3.15 -2.05 -9.07
N ARG A 244 -4.36 -1.57 -9.38
CA ARG A 244 -5.64 -2.26 -9.11
C ARG A 244 -6.28 -2.71 -10.42
N GLY A 245 -7.13 -3.72 -10.33
CA GLY A 245 -8.04 -4.13 -11.40
C GLY A 245 -9.23 -3.21 -11.56
N VAL A 246 -10.01 -3.49 -12.61
CA VAL A 246 -11.36 -2.96 -12.84
C VAL A 246 -12.40 -4.02 -12.47
#